data_AF-A0A7G7ML96-F1
#
_entry.id   AF-A0A7G7ML96-F1
#
_cell.length_a   1.000
_cell.length_b   1.000
_cell.length_c   1.000
_cell.angle_alpha   90.00
_cell.angle_beta   90.00
_cell.angle_gamma   90.00
#
_symmetry.space_group_name_H-M   'P 1'
#
loop_
_entity.id
_entity.type
_entity.pdbx_description
1 polymer ?
#
loop_
_entity_poly.entity_id
_entity_poly.type
_entity_poly.pdbx_seq_one_letter_code
_entity_poly.pdbx_strand_id
1 'polypeptide(L)' 'MDDPDAAAQPRPCVRCAEPCVLWVVGRCADCMADLYFHHPEEYRVFKDDVRREYGTKATS' A
#
# COMPACT_ATOMS: atom_id res chain seq x y z
N MET A 1 -3.12 -0.01 28.84
CA MET A 1 -1.87 -0.66 28.42
C MET A 1 -2.11 -1.10 26.99
N ASP A 2 -1.33 -0.61 26.04
CA ASP A 2 -1.35 -1.11 24.67
C ASP A 2 -1.00 -2.59 24.68
N ASP A 3 -1.91 -3.40 24.13
CA ASP A 3 -1.77 -4.84 24.03
C ASP A 3 -0.61 -5.16 23.05
N PRO A 4 0.43 -5.89 23.46
CA PRO A 4 1.55 -6.24 22.57
C PRO A 4 1.10 -7.12 21.38
N ASP A 5 -0.11 -7.67 21.45
CA ASP A 5 -0.76 -8.47 20.40
C ASP A 5 -1.62 -7.63 19.45
N ALA A 6 -1.66 -6.29 19.62
CA ALA A 6 -2.09 -5.36 18.58
C ALA A 6 -1.05 -5.24 17.44
N ALA A 7 -0.16 -6.22 17.30
CA ALA A 7 0.76 -6.33 16.18
C ALA A 7 -0.01 -6.32 14.86
N ALA A 8 0.49 -5.56 13.88
CA ALA A 8 -0.10 -5.51 12.56
C ALA A 8 -0.10 -6.92 11.94
N GLN A 9 -1.28 -7.52 11.85
CA GLN A 9 -1.47 -8.84 11.25
C GLN A 9 -1.07 -8.78 9.76
N PRO A 10 -0.31 -9.77 9.25
CA PRO A 10 0.08 -9.81 7.85
C PRO A 10 -1.15 -9.80 6.93
N ARG A 11 -1.08 -9.01 5.85
CA ARG A 11 -2.12 -8.92 4.82
C ARG A 11 -1.56 -9.37 3.47
N PRO A 12 -2.36 -10.04 2.62
CA PRO A 12 -1.90 -10.43 1.29
C PRO A 12 -1.70 -9.20 0.40
N CYS A 13 -0.57 -9.16 -0.31
CA CYS A 13 -0.30 -8.15 -1.34
C CYS A 13 -1.12 -8.44 -2.61
N VAL A 14 -1.79 -7.43 -3.18
CA VAL A 14 -2.57 -7.60 -4.41
C VAL A 14 -1.73 -7.85 -5.67
N ARG A 15 -0.40 -7.60 -5.63
CA ARG A 15 0.50 -7.82 -6.78
C ARG A 15 1.12 -9.22 -6.76
N CYS A 16 1.70 -9.62 -5.63
CA CYS A 16 2.47 -10.86 -5.52
C CYS A 16 1.80 -11.94 -4.66
N ALA A 17 0.64 -11.66 -4.05
CA ALA A 17 -0.09 -12.53 -3.12
C ALA A 17 0.64 -12.87 -1.80
N GLU A 18 1.93 -12.52 -1.66
CA GLU A 18 2.71 -12.77 -0.45
C GLU A 18 2.14 -12.01 0.78
N PRO A 19 2.17 -12.61 1.98
CA PRO A 19 1.78 -11.94 3.20
C PRO A 19 2.80 -10.83 3.56
N CYS A 20 2.31 -9.63 3.86
CA CYS A 20 3.16 -8.50 4.23
C CYS A 20 2.59 -7.75 5.44
N VAL A 21 3.49 -7.34 6.34
CA VAL A 21 3.13 -6.52 7.51
C VAL A 21 3.05 -5.05 7.11
N LEU A 22 3.98 -4.58 6.26
CA LEU A 22 3.99 -3.21 5.74
C LEU A 22 3.12 -3.13 4.47
N TRP A 23 1.86 -2.76 4.68
CA TRP A 23 0.83 -2.72 3.65
C TRP A 23 0.59 -1.28 3.15
N VAL A 24 0.91 -1.03 1.88
CA VAL A 24 0.80 0.27 1.21
C VAL A 24 -0.32 0.18 0.18
N VAL A 25 -1.53 0.59 0.57
CA VAL A 25 -2.73 0.64 -0.28
C VAL A 25 -2.86 -0.60 -1.19
N GLY A 26 -2.94 -1.78 -0.58
CA GLY A 26 -3.06 -3.06 -1.30
C GLY A 26 -1.75 -3.80 -1.51
N ARG A 27 -0.60 -3.14 -1.49
CA ARG A 27 0.67 -3.71 -1.96
C ARG A 27 1.69 -3.79 -0.83
N CYS A 28 2.57 -4.80 -0.87
CA CYS A 28 3.73 -4.85 0.02
C CYS A 28 4.76 -3.80 -0.36
N ALA A 29 5.63 -3.44 0.59
CA ALA A 29 6.70 -2.47 0.38
C ALA A 29 7.67 -2.87 -0.75
N ASP A 30 7.99 -4.17 -0.89
CA ASP A 30 8.89 -4.65 -1.95
C ASP A 30 8.29 -4.43 -3.35
N CYS A 31 7.01 -4.76 -3.52
CA CYS A 31 6.28 -4.50 -4.76
C CYS A 31 6.17 -3.00 -5.04
N MET A 32 6.06 -2.15 -4.01
CA MET A 32 6.04 -0.71 -4.19
C MET A 32 7.40 -0.14 -4.59
N ALA A 33 8.49 -0.67 -4.03
CA ALA A 33 9.85 -0.30 -4.43
C ALA A 33 10.11 -0.71 -5.88
N ASP A 34 9.77 -1.94 -6.26
CA ASP A 34 9.86 -2.43 -7.64
C ASP A 34 9.05 -1.54 -8.60
N LEU A 35 7.81 -1.21 -8.24
CA LEU A 35 6.97 -0.30 -9.03
C LEU A 35 7.65 1.06 -9.24
N TYR A 36 8.22 1.62 -8.17
CA TYR A 36 8.86 2.94 -8.21
C TYR A 36 10.15 2.95 -9.05
N PHE A 37 11.00 1.93 -8.92
CA PHE A 37 12.31 1.90 -9.57
C PHE A 37 12.29 1.34 -10.99
N HIS A 38 11.42 0.36 -11.28
CA HIS A 38 11.45 -0.38 -12.53
C HIS A 38 10.20 -0.18 -13.41
N HIS A 39 9.08 0.31 -12.85
CA HIS A 39 7.80 0.47 -13.56
C HIS A 39 7.17 1.86 -13.35
N PRO A 40 7.86 2.96 -13.72
CA PRO A 40 7.45 4.32 -13.37
C PRO A 40 6.08 4.73 -13.92
N GLU A 41 5.67 4.19 -15.07
CA GLU A 41 4.34 4.39 -15.65
C GLU A 41 3.25 3.73 -14.81
N GLU A 42 3.45 2.49 -14.35
CA GLU A 42 2.51 1.80 -13.45
C GLU A 42 2.46 2.51 -12.09
N TYR A 43 3.60 2.99 -11.59
CA TYR A 43 3.66 3.78 -10.36
C TYR A 43 2.83 5.07 -10.46
N ARG A 44 2.85 5.74 -11.63
CA ARG A 44 2.02 6.92 -11.86
C ARG A 44 0.54 6.59 -11.84
N VAL A 45 0.12 5.52 -12.53
CA VAL A 45 -1.28 5.05 -12.52
C VAL A 45 -1.71 4.74 -11.08
N PHE A 46 -0.89 4.02 -10.32
CA PHE A 46 -1.17 3.74 -8.91
C PHE A 46 -1.39 5.03 -8.10
N LYS A 47 -0.53 6.04 -8.23
CA LYS A 47 -0.72 7.31 -7.51
C LYS A 47 -2.00 8.04 -7.91
N ASP A 48 -2.35 8.03 -9.19
CA ASP A 48 -3.56 8.68 -9.68
C ASP A 48 -4.81 7.95 -9.14
N ASP A 49 -4.78 6.62 -9.08
CA ASP A 49 -5.84 5.81 -8.49
C ASP A 49 -5.99 6.08 -6.98
N VAL A 50 -4.89 6.07 -6.23
CA VAL A 50 -4.87 6.41 -4.79
C VAL A 50 -5.40 7.83 -4.56
N ARG A 51 -5.00 8.79 -5.40
CA ARG A 51 -5.49 10.17 -5.28
C ARG A 51 -6.98 10.27 -5.62
N ARG A 52 -7.47 9.49 -6.59
CA ARG A 52 -8.89 9.47 -6.93
C ARG A 52 -9.74 8.87 -5.80
N GLU A 53 -9.24 7.83 -5.15
CA GLU A 53 -9.97 7.10 -4.10
C GLU A 53 -9.89 7.78 -2.74
N TYR A 54 -8.72 8.31 -2.36
CA TYR A 54 -8.43 8.82 -1.02
C TYR A 54 -8.09 10.32 -0.98
N GLY A 55 -7.97 10.99 -2.14
CA GLY A 55 -7.43 12.36 -2.24
C GLY A 55 -8.38 13.49 -1.87
N THR A 56 -9.60 13.22 -1.41
CA THR A 56 -10.44 14.23 -0.77
C THR A 56 -9.97 14.46 0.66
N LYS A 57 -9.31 15.60 0.89
CA LYS A 57 -9.16 16.15 2.25
C LYS A 57 -10.56 16.26 2.85
N ALA A 58 -10.76 15.66 4.03
CA ALA A 58 -11.95 15.87 4.83
C ALA A 58 -12.17 17.39 4.97
N THR A 59 -13.20 17.90 4.31
CA THR A 59 -13.77 19.21 4.63
C THR A 59 -15.05 18.89 5.39
N SER A 60 -14.92 18.65 6.69
CA SER A 60 -15.98 18.69 7.70
C SER A 60 -15.33 18.80 9.06
#